data_AF-A0A2E8HMU9-F1
#
_entry.id   AF-A0A2E8HMU9-F1
#
_cell.length_a   1.000
_cell.length_b   1.000
_cell.length_c   1.000
_cell.angle_alpha   90.00
_cell.angle_beta   90.00
_cell.angle_gamma   90.00
#
_symmetry.space_group_name_H-M   'P 1'
#
loop_
_entity.id
_entity.type
_entity.pdbx_description
1 polymer ?
#
loop_
_entity_poly.entity_id
_entity_poly.type
_entity_poly.pdbx_seq_one_letter_code
_entity_poly.pdbx_strand_id
1 'polypeptide(L)'
;MKDTRDYGRFVETLESLSDPPRLEVETMGKVDGYPVLCCRLRPGGDARRRILLAAGTHGDEPAGPAAALRFLRQSRGRQLQDFDFLVLPC
;
A
#
# COMPACT_ATOMS: atom_id res chain seq x y z
N MET A 1 -11.94 -8.95 -4.98
CA MET A 1 -12.97 -8.29 -4.16
C MET A 1 -13.27 -9.01 -2.86
N LYS A 2 -13.19 -10.36 -2.77
CA LYS A 2 -13.33 -11.05 -1.48
C LYS A 2 -12.21 -10.70 -0.49
N ASP A 3 -10.98 -10.51 -0.98
CA ASP A 3 -9.80 -10.29 -0.12
C ASP A 3 -9.73 -8.90 0.55
N THR A 4 -10.56 -7.94 0.15
CA THR A 4 -10.54 -6.57 0.70
C THR A 4 -11.61 -6.33 1.77
N ARG A 5 -12.39 -7.37 2.10
CA ARG A 5 -13.38 -7.36 3.20
C ARG A 5 -12.95 -8.21 4.38
N ASP A 6 -11.80 -8.88 4.26
CA ASP A 6 -11.16 -9.64 5.31
C ASP A 6 -9.81 -8.96 5.56
N TYR A 7 -9.70 -8.24 6.68
CA TYR A 7 -8.51 -7.47 6.99
C TYR A 7 -7.28 -8.37 7.18
N GLY A 8 -7.45 -9.57 7.73
CA GLY A 8 -6.35 -10.53 7.91
C GLY A 8 -5.76 -10.94 6.57
N ARG A 9 -6.62 -11.35 5.62
CA ARG A 9 -6.17 -11.67 4.26
C ARG A 9 -5.58 -10.48 3.52
N PHE A 10 -6.11 -9.28 3.77
CA PHE A 10 -5.59 -8.06 3.18
C PHE A 10 -4.15 -7.78 3.64
N VAL A 11 -3.88 -7.90 4.94
CA VAL A 11 -2.55 -7.78 5.54
C VAL A 11 -1.59 -8.83 4.98
N GLU A 12 -1.97 -10.11 5.02
CA GLU A 12 -1.15 -11.21 4.47
C GLU A 12 -0.78 -10.94 3.00
N THR A 13 -1.75 -10.44 2.23
CA THR A 13 -1.54 -10.08 0.84
C THR A 13 -0.53 -8.94 0.69
N LEU A 14 -0.63 -7.88 1.49
CA LEU A 14 0.32 -6.75 1.43
C LEU A 14 1.72 -7.17 1.83
N GLU A 15 1.86 -7.95 2.90
CA GLU A 15 3.15 -8.46 3.37
C GLU A 15 3.82 -9.35 2.32
N SER A 16 3.04 -10.14 1.55
CA SER A 16 3.56 -10.93 0.44
C SER A 16 4.12 -10.10 -0.73
N LEU A 17 3.73 -8.81 -0.85
CA LEU A 17 4.23 -7.93 -1.92
C LEU A 17 5.61 -7.33 -1.60
N SER A 18 6.09 -7.48 -0.36
CA SER A 18 7.39 -6.95 0.10
C SER A 18 8.60 -7.60 -0.59
N ASP A 19 8.37 -8.69 -1.34
CA ASP A 19 9.39 -9.44 -2.09
C ASP A 19 9.11 -9.35 -3.60
N PRO A 20 9.31 -8.14 -4.18
CA PRO A 20 10.62 -7.70 -4.67
C PRO A 20 11.07 -6.31 -4.11
N PRO A 21 12.37 -5.92 -4.23
CA PRO A 21 13.05 -4.90 -3.40
C PRO A 21 12.58 -3.43 -3.51
N ARG A 22 11.48 -3.14 -4.21
CA ARG A 22 10.99 -1.76 -4.42
C ARG A 22 9.83 -1.36 -3.49
N LEU A 23 9.25 -2.32 -2.78
CA LEU A 23 8.17 -2.10 -1.83
C LEU A 23 8.65 -2.39 -0.42
N GLU A 24 8.68 -1.35 0.41
CA GLU A 24 8.90 -1.48 1.85
C GLU A 24 7.54 -1.45 2.54
N VAL A 25 7.29 -2.39 3.44
CA VAL A 25 6.08 -2.43 4.25
C VAL A 25 6.48 -2.24 5.71
N GLU A 26 5.95 -1.21 6.34
CA GLU A 26 6.21 -0.83 7.74
C GLU A 26 4.91 -0.92 8.54
N THR A 27 4.99 -1.43 9.77
CA THR A 27 3.88 -1.34 10.73
C THR A 27 3.95 -0.03 11.48
N MET A 28 2.96 0.84 11.31
CA MET A 28 2.86 2.14 11.99
C MET A 28 2.25 2.04 13.39
N GLY A 29 1.50 0.98 13.66
CA GLY A 29 0.80 0.77 14.92
C GLY A 29 -0.07 -0.48 14.89
N LYS A 30 -0.92 -0.65 15.91
CA LYS A 30 -1.88 -1.75 15.99
C LYS A 30 -3.23 -1.26 16.51
N VAL A 31 -4.31 -1.80 15.97
CA VAL A 31 -5.69 -1.59 16.43
C VAL A 31 -6.36 -2.96 16.53
N ASP A 32 -6.95 -3.28 17.68
CA ASP A 32 -7.62 -4.57 17.93
C ASP A 32 -6.81 -5.82 17.54
N GLY A 33 -5.49 -5.75 17.73
CA GLY A 33 -4.56 -6.82 17.39
C GLY A 33 -4.10 -6.86 15.93
N TYR A 34 -4.70 -6.05 15.05
CA TYR A 34 -4.36 -5.94 13.64
C TYR A 34 -3.33 -4.83 13.38
N PRO A 35 -2.33 -5.05 12.49
CA PRO A 35 -1.30 -4.05 12.20
C PRO A 35 -1.82 -2.97 11.26
N VAL A 36 -1.58 -1.69 11.60
CA VAL A 36 -1.78 -0.58 10.66
C VAL A 36 -0.52 -0.45 9.81
N LEU A 37 -0.64 -0.73 8.50
CA LEU A 37 0.51 -0.79 7.59
C LEU A 37 0.70 0.51 6.81
N CYS A 38 1.96 0.89 6.59
CA CYS A 38 2.38 1.89 5.63
C CYS A 38 3.27 1.23 4.58
N CYS A 39 2.89 1.33 3.32
CA CYS A 39 3.63 0.79 2.20
C CYS A 39 4.37 1.93 1.50
N ARG A 40 5.70 1.86 1.44
CA ARG A 40 6.54 2.79 0.72
C ARG A 40 7.03 2.19 -0.58
N LEU A 41 6.69 2.83 -1.69
CA LEU A 41 7.21 2.46 -3.01
C LEU A 41 8.36 3.41 -3.36
N ARG A 42 9.58 2.88 -3.29
CA ARG A 42 10.78 3.66 -3.60
C ARG A 42 10.91 3.92 -5.09
N PRO A 43 11.33 5.14 -5.48
CA PRO A 43 11.63 5.47 -6.86
C PRO A 43 12.82 4.66 -7.39
N GLY A 44 12.93 4.56 -8.71
CA GLY A 44 14.11 3.97 -9.37
C GLY A 44 15.31 4.92 -9.49
N GLY A 45 15.19 6.17 -9.02
CA GLY A 45 16.22 7.22 -9.07
C GLY A 45 15.97 8.28 -7.99
N ASP A 46 16.57 9.47 -8.12
CA ASP A 46 16.36 10.59 -7.18
C ASP A 46 14.94 11.17 -7.31
N ALA A 47 13.96 10.59 -6.59
CA ALA A 47 12.63 11.20 -6.51
C ALA A 47 12.72 12.57 -5.86
N ARG A 48 12.05 13.55 -6.49
CA ARG A 48 12.03 14.93 -6.02
C ARG A 48 10.74 15.29 -5.30
N ARG A 49 9.74 14.41 -5.31
CA ARG A 49 8.39 14.69 -4.81
C ARG A 49 7.84 13.48 -4.05
N ARG A 50 7.10 13.76 -2.97
CA ARG A 50 6.42 12.73 -2.17
C ARG A 50 4.92 12.83 -2.33
N ILE A 51 4.26 11.68 -2.49
CA ILE A 51 2.81 11.56 -2.56
C ILE A 51 2.35 10.62 -1.45
N LEU A 52 1.31 11.04 -0.71
CA LEU A 52 0.56 10.17 0.19
C LEU A 52 -0.73 9.71 -0.51
N LEU A 53 -0.96 8.41 -0.55
CA LEU A 53 -2.24 7.81 -0.92
C LEU A 53 -2.82 7.14 0.32
N ALA A 54 -4.04 7.49 0.70
CA ALA A 54 -4.73 6.89 1.83
C ALA A 54 -6.06 6.28 1.37
N ALA A 55 -6.40 5.13 1.92
CA ALA A 55 -7.63 4.40 1.64
C ALA A 55 -8.10 3.66 2.89
N GLY A 56 -9.36 3.25 2.91
CA GLY A 56 -9.90 2.38 3.98
C GLY A 56 -10.22 3.07 5.30
N THR A 57 -10.21 4.41 5.35
CA THR A 57 -10.64 5.18 6.54
C THR A 57 -12.06 4.80 6.98
N HIS A 58 -12.93 4.47 6.03
CA HIS A 58 -14.26 3.92 6.30
C HIS A 58 -14.31 2.44 5.84
N GLY A 59 -14.65 1.54 6.77
CA GLY A 59 -14.60 0.09 6.53
C GLY A 59 -15.67 -0.45 5.57
N ASP A 60 -16.71 0.33 5.28
CA ASP A 60 -17.77 0.01 4.32
C ASP A 60 -17.43 0.43 2.88
N GLU A 61 -16.26 1.05 2.66
CA GLU A 61 -15.76 1.51 1.35
C GLU A 61 -14.60 0.65 0.81
N PRO A 62 -14.82 -0.64 0.47
CA PRO A 62 -13.74 -1.57 0.10
C PRO A 62 -13.07 -1.23 -1.24
N ALA A 63 -13.65 -0.33 -2.03
CA ALA A 63 -13.09 0.07 -3.32
C ALA A 63 -11.75 0.81 -3.17
N GLY A 64 -11.60 1.63 -2.12
CA GLY A 64 -10.35 2.33 -1.81
C GLY A 64 -9.20 1.36 -1.55
N PRO A 65 -9.31 0.47 -0.54
CA PRO A 65 -8.30 -0.55 -0.27
C PRO A 65 -7.99 -1.45 -1.48
N ALA A 66 -9.01 -1.81 -2.26
CA ALA A 66 -8.81 -2.57 -3.50
C ALA A 66 -7.98 -1.80 -4.54
N ALA A 67 -8.22 -0.50 -4.70
CA ALA A 67 -7.46 0.35 -5.61
C ALA A 67 -6.02 0.55 -5.13
N ALA A 68 -5.82 0.76 -3.82
CA ALA A 68 -4.49 0.87 -3.22
C ALA A 68 -3.68 -0.42 -3.43
N LEU A 69 -4.27 -1.58 -3.14
CA LEU A 69 -3.63 -2.88 -3.38
C LEU A 69 -3.29 -3.09 -4.87
N ARG A 70 -4.21 -2.74 -5.77
CA ARG A 70 -3.95 -2.81 -7.21
C ARG A 70 -2.79 -1.89 -7.62
N PHE A 71 -2.74 -0.68 -7.09
CA PHE A 71 -1.67 0.27 -7.34
C PHE A 71 -0.31 -0.24 -6.86
N LEU A 72 -0.27 -0.88 -5.69
CA LEU A 72 0.96 -1.49 -5.14
C LEU A 72 1.46 -2.68 -5.99
N ARG A 73 0.57 -3.44 -6.62
CA ARG A 73 0.91 -4.59 -7.48
C ARG A 73 1.42 -4.23 -8.88
N GLN A 74 1.11 -3.04 -9.38
CA GLN A 74 1.36 -2.71 -10.79
C GLN A 74 2.81 -2.28 -11.05
N SER A 75 3.41 -2.83 -12.11
CA SER A 75 4.64 -2.26 -12.67
C SER A 75 4.38 -0.84 -13.17
N ARG A 76 5.23 0.09 -12.76
CA ARG A 76 5.03 1.52 -13.01
C ARG A 76 5.72 1.97 -14.30
N GLY A 77 5.02 2.79 -15.07
CA GLY A 77 5.61 3.51 -16.20
C GLY A 77 6.64 4.54 -15.76
N ARG A 78 7.51 4.99 -16.69
CA ARG A 78 8.59 5.96 -16.41
C ARG A 78 8.12 7.23 -15.69
N GLN A 79 6.91 7.70 -15.99
CA GLN A 79 6.33 8.93 -15.41
C GLN A 79 6.14 8.89 -13.88
N LEU A 80 6.03 7.70 -13.29
CA LEU A 80 5.81 7.55 -11.84
C LEU A 80 7.12 7.32 -11.07
N GLN A 81 8.28 7.34 -11.75
CA GLN A 81 9.59 7.11 -11.12
C GLN A 81 10.12 8.35 -10.38
N ASP A 82 9.59 9.54 -10.67
CA ASP A 82 10.00 10.81 -10.02
C ASP A 82 9.37 11.03 -8.64
N PHE A 83 8.51 10.10 -8.21
CA PHE A 83 7.71 10.21 -7.00
C PHE A 83 8.03 9.10 -5.99
N ASP A 84 8.22 9.50 -4.73
CA ASP A 84 8.24 8.64 -3.55
C ASP A 84 6.80 8.50 -3.04
N PHE A 85 6.24 7.29 -3.06
CA PHE A 85 4.86 7.08 -2.63
C PHE A 85 4.84 6.44 -1.25
N LEU A 86 4.10 7.09 -0.35
CA LEU A 86 3.61 6.48 0.88
C LEU A 86 2.15 6.10 0.65
N VAL A 87 1.81 4.86 0.99
CA VAL A 87 0.46 4.33 0.82
C VAL A 87 -0.01 3.79 2.16
N LEU A 88 -1.10 4.34 2.67
CA LEU A 88 -1.88 3.82 3.80
C LEU A 88 -3.08 3.08 3.20
N PRO A 89 -3.00 1.75 3.02
CA PRO A 89 -3.93 1.02 2.17
C PRO A 89 -5.24 0.64 2.88
N CYS A 90 -5.26 0.66 4.22
CA CYS A 90 -6.44 0.46 5.05
C CYS A 90 -6.19 0.99 6.46
#